data_AF-A0A3N7AYB0-F1
#
_entry.id   AF-A0A3N7AYB0-F1
#
_cell.length_a   1.000
_cell.length_b   1.000
_cell.length_c   1.000
_cell.angle_alpha   90.00
_cell.angle_beta   90.00
_cell.angle_gamma   90.00
#
_symmetry.space_group_name_H-M   'P 1'
#
loop_
_entity.id
_entity.type
_entity.pdbx_description
1 polymer ?
#
loop_
_entity_poly.entity_id
_entity_poly.type
_entity_poly.pdbx_seq_one_letter_code
_entity_poly.pdbx_strand_id
1 'polypeptide(L)'
;MLTILQKASILRKVGFEVPARPDDDLSTHAVTGSSAKPEGISQKAHDWAKAIETLYVAYVAARAAKSLRDAEEVRQTAMLQRLSSQAYA
;
A
#
# COMPACT_ATOMS: atom_id res chain seq x y z
N MET A 1 1.54 11.85 -9.88
CA MET A 1 1.40 10.38 -9.74
C MET A 1 2.48 9.89 -8.78
N LEU A 2 2.15 9.06 -7.78
CA LEU A 2 3.16 8.49 -6.88
C LEU A 2 3.99 7.42 -7.60
N THR A 3 5.31 7.46 -7.43
CA THR A 3 6.20 6.41 -7.94
C THR A 3 6.07 5.14 -7.11
N ILE A 4 6.45 3.99 -7.69
CA ILE A 4 6.40 2.69 -6.99
C ILE A 4 7.25 2.70 -5.70
N LEU A 5 8.39 3.39 -5.71
CA LEU A 5 9.23 3.56 -4.52
C LEU A 5 8.53 4.38 -3.42
N GLN A 6 7.76 5.40 -3.80
CA GLN A 6 6.99 6.17 -2.82
C GLN A 6 5.83 5.34 -2.25
N LYS A 7 5.13 4.56 -3.09
CA LYS A 7 4.08 3.62 -2.62
C LYS A 7 4.66 2.61 -1.62
N ALA A 8 5.82 2.03 -1.92
CA ALA A 8 6.54 1.12 -1.01
C ALA A 8 6.91 1.77 0.33
N SER A 9 7.41 3.02 0.31
CA SER A 9 7.73 3.76 1.53
C SER A 9 6.51 3.99 2.41
N ILE A 10 5.37 4.34 1.81
CA ILE A 10 4.10 4.52 2.52
C ILE A 10 3.66 3.21 3.16
N LEU A 11 3.68 2.11 2.40
CA LEU A 11 3.30 0.79 2.90
C LEU A 11 4.16 0.36 4.09
N ARG A 12 5.48 0.54 4.03
CA ARG A 12 6.38 0.27 5.18
C ARG A 12 6.02 1.09 6.41
N LYS A 13 5.74 2.39 6.25
CA LYS A 13 5.37 3.27 7.37
C LYS A 13 4.06 2.85 8.05
N VAL A 14 3.14 2.27 7.28
CA VAL A 14 1.85 1.77 7.78
C VAL A 14 1.99 0.35 8.35
N GLY A 15 3.16 -0.29 8.23
CA GLY A 15 3.43 -1.62 8.77
C GLY A 15 3.08 -2.76 7.82
N PHE A 16 2.80 -2.49 6.53
CA PHE A 16 2.66 -3.56 5.54
C PHE A 16 4.03 -4.19 5.22
N GLU A 17 4.05 -5.51 5.07
CA GLU A 17 5.25 -6.25 4.66
C GLU A 17 5.53 -5.98 3.17
N VAL A 18 6.54 -5.16 2.91
CA VAL A 18 6.94 -4.77 1.55
C VAL A 18 8.11 -5.64 1.09
N PRO A 19 7.98 -6.39 -0.03
CA PRO A 19 9.06 -7.20 -0.58
C PRO A 19 10.32 -6.36 -0.82
N ALA A 20 11.48 -6.95 -0.53
CA ALA A 20 12.77 -6.32 -0.86
C ALA A 20 12.79 -5.96 -2.34
N ARG A 21 13.29 -4.75 -2.65
CA ARG A 21 13.49 -4.35 -4.04
C ARG A 21 14.47 -5.36 -4.64
N PRO A 22 14.18 -5.95 -5.81
CA PRO A 22 15.21 -6.64 -6.55
C PRO A 22 16.24 -5.57 -6.90
N ASP A 23 17.37 -5.58 -6.19
CA ASP A 23 18.57 -4.91 -6.70
C ASP A 23 18.87 -5.51 -8.08
N ASP A 24 19.48 -4.70 -8.95
CA ASP A 24 20.13 -5.19 -10.16
C ASP A 24 21.22 -6.19 -9.73
N ASP A 25 20.81 -7.44 -9.50
CA ASP A 25 21.61 -8.48 -8.88
C ASP A 25 22.64 -8.99 -9.91
N LEU A 26 23.69 -8.19 -10.07
CA LEU A 26 24.96 -8.57 -10.70
C LEU A 26 25.77 -9.52 -9.82
N SER A 27 25.33 -9.85 -8.59
CA SER A 27 26.15 -10.60 -7.63
C SER A 27 25.71 -12.06 -7.39
N THR A 28 24.60 -12.52 -7.97
CA THR A 28 24.14 -13.91 -7.77
C THR A 28 23.90 -14.69 -9.08
N HIS A 29 24.81 -14.55 -10.05
CA HIS A 29 24.86 -15.45 -11.23
C HIS A 29 26.22 -16.13 -11.42
N ALA A 30 27.01 -16.28 -10.35
CA ALA A 30 28.29 -16.96 -10.36
C ALA A 30 28.23 -18.41 -9.86
N VAL A 31 27.17 -19.17 -10.13
CA VAL A 31 27.26 -20.65 -10.20
C VAL A 31 26.07 -21.21 -10.97
N THR A 32 26.22 -21.33 -12.27
CA THR A 32 25.61 -22.31 -13.21
C THR A 32 25.49 -21.62 -14.55
N GLY A 33 26.30 -22.08 -15.51
CA GLY A 33 26.32 -21.53 -16.85
C GLY A 33 24.95 -21.64 -17.49
N SER A 34 24.31 -20.50 -17.72
CA SER A 34 23.31 -20.35 -18.78
C SER A 34 23.18 -18.88 -19.09
N SER A 35 23.40 -18.54 -20.36
CA SER A 35 23.30 -17.20 -20.92
C SER A 35 21.85 -16.72 -20.83
N ALA A 36 21.44 -16.23 -19.66
CA ALA A 36 20.10 -15.68 -19.44
C ALA A 36 20.08 -14.21 -19.83
N LYS A 37 19.45 -13.97 -20.99
CA LYS A 37 18.93 -12.72 -21.54
C LYS A 37 18.77 -11.57 -20.52
N PRO A 38 19.12 -10.31 -20.86
CA PRO A 38 18.92 -9.12 -20.00
C PRO A 38 17.44 -8.83 -19.63
N GLU A 39 16.49 -9.59 -20.18
CA GLU A 39 15.05 -9.48 -19.91
C GLU A 39 14.66 -9.95 -18.50
N GLY A 40 15.45 -10.82 -17.86
CA GLY A 40 15.13 -11.38 -16.54
C GLY A 40 15.14 -10.34 -15.40
N ILE A 41 15.98 -9.31 -15.49
CA ILE A 41 16.08 -8.25 -14.49
C ILE A 41 14.88 -7.30 -14.60
N SER A 42 14.54 -6.92 -15.84
CA SER A 42 13.37 -6.09 -16.12
C SER A 42 12.08 -6.77 -15.66
N GLN A 43 11.94 -8.08 -15.92
CA GLN A 43 10.76 -8.84 -15.49
C GLN A 43 10.62 -8.88 -13.96
N LYS A 44 11.70 -9.15 -13.22
CA LYS A 44 11.68 -9.12 -11.75
C LYS A 44 11.30 -7.75 -11.19
N ALA A 45 11.81 -6.67 -11.79
CA ALA A 45 11.45 -5.31 -11.40
C ALA A 45 9.98 -4.98 -11.70
N HIS A 46 9.46 -5.44 -12.84
CA HIS A 46 8.04 -5.31 -13.18
C HIS A 46 7.13 -6.11 -12.25
N ASP A 47 7.51 -7.33 -11.88
CA ASP A 47 6.75 -8.16 -10.95
C ASP A 47 6.73 -7.57 -9.55
N TRP A 48 7.87 -7.04 -9.08
CA TRP A 48 7.95 -6.31 -7.81
C TRP A 48 7.07 -5.05 -7.83
N ALA A 49 7.08 -4.30 -8.94
CA ALA A 49 6.22 -3.14 -9.09
C ALA A 49 4.73 -3.53 -9.01
N LYS A 50 4.32 -4.59 -9.72
CA LYS A 50 2.93 -5.10 -9.63
C LYS A 50 2.55 -5.49 -8.21
N ALA A 51 3.43 -6.19 -7.49
CA ALA A 51 3.17 -6.59 -6.10
C ALA A 51 2.92 -5.36 -5.20
N ILE A 52 3.72 -4.30 -5.34
CA ILE A 52 3.53 -3.04 -4.60
C ILE A 52 2.22 -2.37 -4.98
N GLU A 53 1.83 -2.38 -6.26
CA GLU A 53 0.57 -1.79 -6.68
C GLU A 53 -0.62 -2.52 -6.08
N THR A 54 -0.61 -3.85 -6.08
CA THR A 54 -1.66 -4.65 -5.44
C THR A 54 -1.76 -4.33 -3.94
N LEU A 55 -0.63 -4.28 -3.23
CA LEU A 55 -0.61 -3.90 -1.81
C LEU A 55 -1.11 -2.47 -1.58
N TYR A 56 -0.73 -1.54 -2.45
CA TYR A 56 -1.15 -0.15 -2.36
C TYR A 56 -2.66 0.03 -2.61
N VAL A 57 -3.24 -0.71 -3.55
CA VAL A 57 -4.69 -0.72 -3.78
C VAL A 57 -5.43 -1.23 -2.54
N ALA A 58 -4.96 -2.32 -1.92
CA ALA A 58 -5.53 -2.83 -0.68
C ALA A 58 -5.44 -1.81 0.46
N TYR A 59 -4.28 -1.15 0.61
CA TYR A 59 -4.10 -0.06 1.58
C TYR A 59 -5.06 1.11 1.35
N VAL A 60 -5.21 1.57 0.10
CA VAL A 60 -6.11 2.69 -0.23
C VAL A 60 -7.57 2.30 0.01
N ALA A 61 -7.97 1.09 -0.36
CA ALA A 61 -9.31 0.58 -0.09
C ALA A 61 -9.59 0.52 1.42
N ALA A 62 -8.66 -0.02 2.22
CA ALA A 62 -8.78 -0.06 3.67
C ALA A 62 -8.85 1.35 4.29
N ARG A 63 -8.04 2.28 3.79
CA ARG A 63 -8.05 3.69 4.24
C ARG A 63 -9.34 4.40 3.87
N ALA A 64 -9.90 4.16 2.69
CA ALA A 64 -11.19 4.70 2.28
C ALA A 64 -12.33 4.14 3.13
N ALA A 65 -12.33 2.82 3.38
CA ALA A 65 -13.30 2.17 4.26
C ALA A 65 -13.22 2.67 5.71
N LYS A 66 -12.02 3.02 6.19
CA LYS A 66 -11.86 3.69 7.50
C LYS A 66 -12.44 5.11 7.46
N SER A 67 -12.09 5.91 6.46
CA SER A 67 -12.60 7.27 6.32
C SER A 67 -14.13 7.35 6.22
N LEU A 68 -14.77 6.35 5.60
CA LEU A 68 -16.23 6.26 5.57
C LEU A 68 -16.82 6.00 6.96
N ARG A 69 -16.23 5.07 7.73
CA ARG A 69 -16.64 4.80 9.12
C ARG A 69 -16.46 6.02 10.01
N ASP A 70 -15.30 6.67 9.94
CA ASP A 70 -15.02 7.89 10.72
C ASP A 70 -16.06 8.99 10.40
N ALA A 71 -16.49 9.13 9.13
CA ALA A 71 -17.52 10.08 8.73
C ALA A 71 -18.93 9.73 9.24
N GLU A 72 -19.27 8.45 9.33
CA GLU A 72 -20.54 7.99 9.89
C GLU A 72 -20.59 8.18 11.40
N GLU A 73 -19.50 7.87 12.11
CA GLU A 73 -19.38 8.10 13.55
C GLU A 73 -19.55 9.58 13.89
N VAL A 74 -18.97 10.49 13.09
CA VAL A 74 -19.18 11.94 13.25
C VAL A 74 -20.64 12.33 13.05
N ARG A 75 -21.36 11.74 12.10
CA ARG A 75 -22.80 12.01 11.90
C ARG A 75 -23.65 11.51 13.06
N GLN A 76 -23.38 10.30 13.54
CA GLN A 76 -24.11 9.69 14.66
C GLN A 76 -23.89 10.49 15.95
N THR A 77 -22.64 10.82 16.26
CA THR A 77 -22.29 11.64 17.43
C THR A 77 -22.92 13.03 17.35
N ALA A 78 -22.90 13.69 16.19
CA ALA A 78 -23.56 14.98 16.00
C ALA A 78 -25.09 14.90 16.20
N MET A 79 -25.74 13.81 15.74
CA MET A 79 -27.16 13.58 15.95
C MET A 79 -27.50 13.38 17.44
N LEU A 80 -26.70 12.57 18.14
CA LEU A 80 -26.86 12.33 19.58
C LEU A 80 -26.67 13.62 20.39
N GLN A 81 -25.67 14.45 20.04
CA GLN A 81 -25.46 15.76 20.68
C GLN A 81 -26.67 16.68 20.50
N ARG A 82 -27.27 16.73 19.29
CA ARG A 82 -28.47 17.52 19.05
C ARG A 82 -29.65 17.04 19.90
N LEU A 83 -29.92 15.73 19.91
CA LEU A 83 -31.02 15.16 20.71
C LEU A 83 -30.80 15.41 22.21
N SER A 84 -29.57 15.26 22.71
CA SER A 84 -29.23 15.58 24.09
C SER A 84 -29.49 17.06 24.40
N SER A 85 -29.07 17.98 23.52
CA SER A 85 -29.27 19.41 23.74
C SER A 85 -30.76 19.81 23.76
N GLN A 86 -31.59 19.10 23.00
CA GLN A 86 -33.05 19.29 23.00
C GLN A 86 -33.74 18.68 24.24
N ALA A 87 -33.17 17.65 24.86
CA ALA A 87 -33.75 16.99 26.03
C ALA A 87 -33.50 17.75 27.35
N TYR A 88 -32.51 18.65 27.39
CA TYR A 88 -32.16 19.47 28.56
C TYR A 88 -32.65 20.93 28.46
N ALA A 89 -33.42 21.27 27.42
CA ALA A 89 -34.04 22.57 27.21
C ALA A 89 -35.54 22.52 27.60
#